data_AF-A0A2W5NKB9-F1
#
_entry.id   AF-A0A2W5NKB9-F1
#
_cell.length_a   1.000
_cell.length_b   1.000
_cell.length_c   1.000
_cell.angle_alpha   90.00
_cell.angle_beta   90.00
_cell.angle_gamma   90.00
#
_symmetry.space_group_name_H-M   'P 1'
#
loop_
_entity.id
_entity.type
_entity.pdbx_description
1 polymer ?
#
loop_
_entity_poly.entity_id
_entity_poly.type
_entity_poly.pdbx_seq_one_letter_code
_entity_poly.pdbx_strand_id
1 'polypeptide(L)' 'MPLSRPQRRLLKRIYNSRTTPIIADDLPFLTYREASRYLLSLPEDAREAAYAQMKGFAAAEGR' A
#
# COMPACT_ATOMS: atom_id res chain seq x y z
N MET A 1 12.62 10.62 -2.85
CA MET A 1 11.50 11.06 -3.72
C MET A 1 10.16 10.76 -3.04
N PRO A 2 9.22 11.72 -2.96
CA PRO A 2 7.90 11.51 -2.37
C PRO A 2 6.99 10.65 -3.25
N LEU A 3 6.03 9.93 -2.67
CA LEU A 3 5.02 9.15 -3.40
C LEU A 3 4.26 10.01 -4.41
N SER A 4 3.98 9.46 -5.59
CA SER A 4 3.23 10.15 -6.64
C SER A 4 1.79 10.45 -6.22
N ARG A 5 1.16 11.45 -6.85
CA ARG A 5 -0.25 11.82 -6.60
C ARG A 5 -1.23 10.64 -6.77
N PRO A 6 -1.12 9.79 -7.81
CA PRO A 6 -1.96 8.60 -7.95
C PRO A 6 -1.78 7.60 -6.80
N GLN A 7 -0.54 7.30 -6.43
CA GLN A 7 -0.21 6.37 -5.34
C GLN A 7 -0.81 6.84 -4.01
N ARG A 8 -0.69 8.12 -3.67
CA ARG A 8 -1.29 8.66 -2.42
C ARG A 8 -2.81 8.57 -2.40
N ARG A 9 -3.49 8.87 -3.52
CA ARG A 9 -4.96 8.77 -3.58
C ARG A 9 -5.43 7.33 -3.39
N LEU A 10 -4.77 6.38 -4.03
CA LEU A 10 -5.13 4.96 -3.90
C LEU A 10 -4.92 4.48 -2.46
N LEU A 11 -3.75 4.73 -1.88
CA LEU A 11 -3.43 4.31 -0.51
C LEU A 11 -4.41 4.93 0.51
N LYS A 12 -4.76 6.22 0.39
CA LYS A 12 -5.76 6.83 1.28
C LYS A 12 -7.12 6.16 1.17
N ARG A 13 -7.58 5.84 -0.05
CA ARG A 13 -8.86 5.13 -0.25
C ARG A 13 -8.83 3.74 0.38
N ILE A 14 -7.74 3.01 0.19
CA ILE A 14 -7.57 1.64 0.69
C ILE A 14 -7.57 1.59 2.22
N TYR A 15 -6.83 2.49 2.86
CA TYR A 15 -6.58 2.41 4.30
C TYR A 15 -7.57 3.21 5.16
N ASN A 16 -8.30 4.19 4.61
CA ASN A 16 -9.21 5.01 5.42
C ASN A 16 -10.43 4.26 5.96
N SER A 17 -10.81 3.13 5.38
CA SER A 17 -12.00 2.34 5.78
C SER A 17 -11.67 0.90 6.13
N ARG A 18 -10.39 0.55 6.29
CA ARG A 18 -9.96 -0.84 6.42
C ARG A 18 -9.84 -1.28 7.88
N THR A 19 -10.35 -2.47 8.16
CA THR A 19 -10.18 -3.20 9.43
C THR A 19 -9.34 -4.47 9.26
N THR A 20 -9.21 -4.99 8.03
CA THR A 20 -8.31 -6.09 7.67
C THR A 20 -6.97 -5.53 7.16
N PRO A 21 -5.82 -5.99 7.68
CA PRO A 21 -4.53 -5.56 7.18
C PRO A 21 -4.26 -6.06 5.77
N ILE A 22 -3.53 -5.27 4.97
CA ILE A 22 -2.96 -5.68 3.69
C ILE A 22 -1.58 -6.26 3.93
N ILE A 23 -1.34 -7.45 3.40
CA ILE A 23 -0.01 -8.05 3.44
C ILE A 23 0.79 -7.59 2.21
N ALA A 24 1.98 -7.06 2.44
CA ALA A 24 2.96 -6.80 1.38
C ALA A 24 4.34 -7.15 1.89
N ASP A 25 5.08 -7.97 1.14
CA ASP A 25 6.40 -8.48 1.59
C ASP A 25 6.31 -9.16 2.98
N ASP A 26 5.29 -9.99 3.17
CA ASP A 26 4.94 -10.67 4.43
C ASP A 26 4.67 -9.77 5.64
N LEU A 27 4.63 -8.45 5.45
CA LEU A 27 4.33 -7.48 6.49
C LEU A 27 2.86 -7.03 6.44
N PRO A 28 2.13 -7.07 7.57
CA PRO A 28 0.76 -6.56 7.64
C PRO A 28 0.75 -5.04 7.81
N PHE A 29 -0.02 -4.36 6.97
CA PHE A 29 -0.24 -2.92 7.04
C PHE A 29 -1.73 -2.62 7.23
N LEU A 30 -2.06 -1.85 8.26
CA LEU A 30 -3.45 -1.46 8.55
C LEU A 30 -3.70 0.02 8.25
N THR A 31 -2.66 0.85 8.24
CA THR A 31 -2.81 2.29 8.04
C THR A 31 -2.04 2.83 6.84
N TYR A 32 -2.56 3.92 6.28
CA TYR A 32 -1.90 4.69 5.22
C TYR A 32 -0.48 5.12 5.62
N ARG A 33 -0.29 5.52 6.88
CA ARG A 33 0.99 6.03 7.37
C ARG A 33 2.05 4.93 7.39
N GLU A 34 1.70 3.73 7.86
CA GLU A 34 2.61 2.59 7.91
C GLU A 34 2.99 2.16 6.49
N ALA A 35 2.01 1.93 5.63
CA ALA A 35 2.24 1.53 4.24
C ALA A 35 3.06 2.57 3.47
N SER A 36 2.75 3.86 3.63
CA SER A 36 3.50 4.92 2.95
C SER A 36 4.95 5.03 3.43
N ARG A 37 5.17 4.86 4.75
CA ARG A 37 6.52 4.87 5.32
C ARG A 37 7.34 3.69 4.81
N TYR A 38 6.73 2.50 4.75
CA TYR A 38 7.36 1.30 4.21
C TYR A 38 7.72 1.46 2.72
N LEU A 39 6.78 1.89 1.89
CA LEU A 39 7.05 2.12 0.46
C LEU A 39 8.18 3.12 0.23
N LEU A 40 8.27 4.16 1.06
CA LEU A 40 9.32 5.18 0.97
C LEU A 40 10.69 4.69 1.44
N SER A 41 10.77 3.67 2.31
CA SER A 41 12.05 3.05 2.67
C SER A 41 12.61 2.12 1.60
N LEU A 42 11.79 1.69 0.64
CA LEU A 42 12.21 0.78 -0.42
C LEU A 42 12.88 1.50 -1.60
N PRO A 43 13.85 0.83 -2.28
CA PRO A 43 14.29 1.18 -3.63
C PRO A 43 13.11 1.20 -4.63
N GLU A 44 13.27 1.88 -5.76
CA GLU A 44 12.20 2.12 -6.73
C GLU A 44 11.54 0.82 -7.25
N ASP A 45 12.34 -0.17 -7.65
CA ASP A 45 11.83 -1.44 -8.17
C ASP A 45 11.03 -2.22 -7.12
N ALA A 46 11.56 -2.30 -5.89
CA ALA A 46 10.90 -2.96 -4.77
C ALA A 46 9.62 -2.23 -4.33
N ARG A 47 9.62 -0.90 -4.42
CA ARG A 47 8.45 -0.06 -4.11
C ARG A 47 7.31 -0.31 -5.07
N GLU A 48 7.58 -0.39 -6.38
CA GLU A 48 6.53 -0.66 -7.36
C GLU A 48 5.96 -2.07 -7.19
N ALA A 49 6.80 -3.07 -6.91
CA ALA A 49 6.35 -4.44 -6.61
C ALA A 49 5.46 -4.50 -5.35
N ALA A 50 5.89 -3.89 -4.24
CA ALA A 50 5.10 -3.84 -3.01
C ALA A 50 3.78 -3.08 -3.21
N TYR A 51 3.79 -1.98 -3.97
CA TYR A 51 2.58 -1.23 -4.31
C TYR A 51 1.60 -2.07 -5.15
N ALA A 52 2.09 -2.85 -6.11
CA ALA A 52 1.27 -3.75 -6.91
C ALA A 52 0.61 -4.84 -6.06
N GLN A 53 1.33 -5.43 -5.10
CA GLN A 53 0.78 -6.38 -4.13
C GLN A 53 -0.36 -5.74 -3.31
N MET A 54 -0.10 -4.57 -2.71
CA MET A 54 -1.12 -3.85 -1.93
C MET A 54 -2.39 -3.54 -2.75
N LYS A 55 -2.21 -3.16 -4.03
CA LYS A 55 -3.32 -2.92 -4.95
C LYS A 55 -4.09 -4.22 -5.27
N GLY A 56 -3.38 -5.34 -5.47
CA GLY A 56 -3.98 -6.65 -5.72
C GLY A 56 -4.85 -7.12 -4.56
N PHE A 57 -4.32 -7.06 -3.32
CA PHE A 57 -5.08 -7.38 -2.11
C PHE A 57 -6.34 -6.51 -1.97
N ALA A 58 -6.22 -5.21 -2.21
CA ALA A 58 -7.37 -4.31 -2.13
C ALA A 58 -8.44 -4.60 -3.20
N ALA A 59 -8.06 -5.07 -4.39
CA ALA A 59 -9.00 -5.45 -5.44
C ALA A 59 -9.66 -6.82 -5.17
N ALA A 60 -8.94 -7.75 -4.53
CA ALA A 60 -9.46 -9.08 -4.19
C ALA A 60 -10.48 -9.05 -3.04
N GLU A 61 -10.29 -8.19 -2.03
CA GLU A 61 -11.23 -8.07 -0.89
C GLU A 61 -12.56 -7.37 -1.26
N GLY A 62 -12.60 -6.67 -2.40
CA GLY A 62 -13.82 -5.99 -2.88
C GLY A 62 -14.72 -6.87 -3.75
N ARG A 63 -14.46 -8.18 -3.85
CA ARG A 63 -15.22 -9.13 -4.67
C ARG A 63 -15.97 -10.14 -3.80
#